data_AF-A0A5A7XJB1-F1
#
_entry.id   AF-A0A5A7XJB1-F1
#
_cell.length_a   1.000
_cell.length_b   1.000
_cell.length_c   1.000
_cell.angle_alpha   90.00
_cell.angle_beta   90.00
_cell.angle_gamma   90.00
#
_symmetry.space_group_name_H-M   'P 1'
#
loop_
_entity.id
_entity.type
_entity.pdbx_description
1 polymer ?
#
loop_
_entity_poly.entity_id
_entity_poly.type
_entity_poly.pdbx_seq_one_letter_code
_entity_poly.pdbx_strand_id
1 'polypeptide(L)'
;MALLLSLWWVNSQHPYDSHRPASWWADLIGISDASKGARTVTANMQELARRQFVRIDAGDPGMANTVTLLDDMGTGEPYVRPDGTTGSFFRVPEQLWTTGTIGKLSGPALAMYLMMLYYYRRPEAADPSGRQRIPPAPPVWFATKGFRDSHGLSEDTRLAGIRALEEAGVIDVDVISVDSSGATGHRRFRRQLLTLTPRFEPPLPSTAPGSRITLLPTS
;
A
#
# COMPACT_ATOMS: atom_id res chain seq x y z
N MET A 1 -19.58 -4.16 5.29
CA MET A 1 -18.11 -4.06 5.11
C MET A 1 -17.55 -5.11 4.16
N ALA A 2 -17.84 -6.41 4.33
CA ALA A 2 -17.31 -7.46 3.44
C ALA A 2 -17.50 -7.16 1.94
N LEU A 3 -18.70 -6.69 1.54
CA LEU A 3 -19.00 -6.34 0.15
C LEU A 3 -18.10 -5.23 -0.43
N LEU A 4 -17.79 -4.18 0.34
CA LEU A 4 -16.93 -3.09 -0.11
C LEU A 4 -15.49 -3.56 -0.33
N LEU A 5 -14.97 -4.38 0.59
CA LEU A 5 -13.64 -4.97 0.44
C LEU A 5 -13.58 -5.90 -0.78
N SER A 6 -14.62 -6.71 -0.99
CA SER A 6 -14.73 -7.57 -2.17
C SER A 6 -14.79 -6.76 -3.46
N LEU A 7 -15.53 -5.64 -3.48
CA LEU A 7 -15.57 -4.73 -4.62
C LEU A 7 -14.19 -4.15 -4.93
N TRP A 8 -13.48 -3.63 -3.92
CA TRP A 8 -12.12 -3.14 -4.11
C TRP A 8 -11.18 -4.21 -4.62
N TRP A 9 -11.29 -5.44 -4.13
CA TRP A 9 -10.47 -6.53 -4.60
C TRP A 9 -10.75 -6.89 -6.07
N VAL A 10 -12.00 -7.14 -6.41
CA VAL A 10 -12.42 -7.57 -7.76
C VAL A 10 -12.20 -6.46 -8.80
N ASN A 11 -12.43 -5.20 -8.42
CA ASN A 11 -12.36 -4.05 -9.32
C ASN A 11 -11.05 -3.26 -9.14
N SER A 12 -9.99 -3.88 -8.61
CA SER A 12 -8.69 -3.21 -8.37
C SER A 12 -7.87 -2.91 -9.63
N GLN A 13 -8.34 -3.34 -10.81
CA GLN A 13 -7.70 -3.13 -12.10
C GLN A 13 -8.59 -2.31 -13.03
N HIS A 14 -7.97 -1.48 -13.88
CA HIS A 14 -8.68 -0.71 -14.90
C HIS A 14 -9.54 -1.66 -15.77
N PRO A 15 -10.82 -1.33 -16.05
CA PRO A 15 -11.48 -0.02 -15.88
C PRO A 15 -12.05 0.29 -14.47
N TYR A 16 -11.73 -0.51 -13.46
CA TYR A 16 -12.21 -0.38 -12.08
C TYR A 16 -13.73 -0.59 -11.93
N ASP A 17 -14.29 -1.39 -12.83
CA ASP A 17 -15.69 -1.79 -12.83
C ASP A 17 -15.87 -3.31 -12.89
N SER A 18 -17.12 -3.73 -12.73
CA SER A 18 -17.52 -5.13 -12.91
C SER A 18 -18.98 -5.22 -13.34
N HIS A 19 -19.28 -6.26 -14.11
CA HIS A 19 -20.63 -6.63 -14.52
C HIS A 19 -20.95 -8.01 -13.96
N ARG A 20 -21.44 -8.06 -12.71
CA ARG A 20 -21.73 -9.32 -12.00
C ARG A 20 -23.09 -9.25 -11.30
N PRO A 21 -23.91 -10.31 -11.37
CA PRO A 21 -25.20 -10.33 -10.69
C PRO A 21 -25.03 -10.37 -9.16
N ALA A 22 -26.05 -9.91 -8.43
CA ALA A 22 -26.02 -9.86 -6.97
C ALA A 22 -25.81 -11.24 -6.31
N SER A 23 -26.27 -12.32 -6.95
CA SER A 23 -26.03 -13.69 -6.48
C SER A 23 -24.55 -14.05 -6.45
N TRP A 24 -23.79 -13.67 -7.49
CA TRP A 24 -22.35 -13.93 -7.56
C TRP A 24 -21.59 -13.26 -6.41
N TRP A 25 -21.96 -12.02 -6.09
CA TRP A 25 -21.39 -11.31 -4.94
C TRP A 25 -21.79 -11.94 -3.60
N ALA A 26 -23.02 -12.43 -3.48
CA ALA A 26 -23.50 -13.11 -2.29
C ALA A 26 -22.71 -14.40 -2.04
N ASP A 27 -22.48 -15.19 -3.08
CA ASP A 27 -21.64 -16.38 -3.04
C ASP A 27 -20.19 -16.01 -2.67
N LEU A 28 -19.64 -14.95 -3.26
CA LEU A 28 -18.28 -14.50 -3.00
C LEU A 28 -18.05 -14.13 -1.53
N ILE A 29 -19.04 -13.50 -0.89
CA ILE A 29 -18.96 -13.11 0.53
C ILE A 29 -19.53 -14.18 1.47
N GLY A 30 -19.84 -15.38 0.96
CA GLY A 30 -20.23 -16.54 1.75
C GLY A 30 -21.66 -16.50 2.30
N ILE A 31 -22.59 -15.79 1.66
CA ILE A 31 -24.01 -15.81 2.05
C ILE A 31 -24.69 -17.02 1.41
N SER A 32 -25.08 -17.99 2.23
CA SER A 32 -25.58 -19.31 1.80
C SER A 32 -27.02 -19.34 1.28
N ASP A 33 -27.86 -18.34 1.60
CA ASP A 33 -29.23 -18.23 1.08
C ASP A 33 -29.22 -17.42 -0.22
N ALA A 34 -29.39 -18.08 -1.36
CA ALA A 34 -29.33 -17.44 -2.68
C ALA A 34 -30.32 -16.26 -2.83
N SER A 35 -31.53 -16.40 -2.28
CA SER A 35 -32.59 -15.40 -2.42
C SER A 35 -32.39 -14.20 -1.49
N LYS A 36 -32.08 -14.46 -0.21
CA LYS A 36 -31.81 -13.40 0.77
C LYS A 36 -30.48 -12.73 0.52
N GLY A 37 -29.49 -13.49 0.06
CA GLY A 37 -28.15 -13.02 -0.28
C GLY A 37 -28.18 -11.99 -1.40
N ALA A 38 -28.82 -12.31 -2.53
CA ALA A 38 -28.97 -11.37 -3.63
C ALA A 38 -29.69 -10.08 -3.20
N ARG A 39 -30.78 -10.19 -2.43
CA ARG A 39 -31.51 -9.01 -1.92
C ARG A 39 -30.65 -8.16 -0.98
N THR A 40 -29.89 -8.79 -0.10
CA THR A 40 -28.99 -8.13 0.84
C THR A 40 -27.86 -7.41 0.13
N VAL A 41 -27.24 -8.07 -0.86
CA VAL A 41 -26.20 -7.47 -1.70
C VAL A 41 -26.75 -6.25 -2.44
N THR A 42 -27.92 -6.36 -3.08
CA THR A 42 -28.52 -5.23 -3.80
C THR A 42 -28.78 -4.05 -2.88
N ALA A 43 -29.35 -4.28 -1.69
CA ALA A 43 -29.56 -3.21 -0.70
C ALA A 43 -28.24 -2.55 -0.27
N ASN A 44 -27.21 -3.35 -0.03
CA ASN A 44 -25.89 -2.84 0.34
C ASN A 44 -25.20 -2.08 -0.81
N MET A 45 -25.33 -2.54 -2.05
CA MET A 45 -24.83 -1.83 -3.23
C MET A 45 -25.47 -0.45 -3.34
N GLN A 46 -26.79 -0.36 -3.15
CA GLN A 46 -27.50 0.92 -3.17
C GLN A 46 -27.04 1.84 -2.03
N GLU A 47 -26.81 1.31 -0.84
CA GLU A 47 -26.26 2.09 0.28
C GLU A 47 -24.83 2.57 0.01
N LEU A 48 -23.97 1.74 -0.61
CA LEU A 48 -22.62 2.13 -1.02
C LEU A 48 -22.66 3.21 -2.11
N ALA A 49 -23.59 3.11 -3.06
CA ALA A 49 -23.79 4.12 -4.09
C ALA A 49 -24.28 5.44 -3.49
N ARG A 50 -25.22 5.38 -2.54
CA ARG A 50 -25.72 6.54 -1.80
C ARG A 50 -24.62 7.26 -1.02
N ARG A 51 -23.64 6.52 -0.51
CA ARG A 51 -22.44 7.04 0.19
C ARG A 51 -21.28 7.37 -0.75
N GLN A 52 -21.50 7.32 -2.07
CA GLN A 52 -20.52 7.67 -3.08
C GLN A 52 -19.23 6.83 -3.06
N PHE A 53 -19.31 5.55 -2.64
CA PHE A 53 -18.20 4.60 -2.75
C PHE A 53 -18.20 3.83 -4.09
N VAL A 54 -19.36 3.76 -4.74
CA VAL A 54 -19.52 3.12 -6.06
C VAL A 54 -20.52 3.90 -6.91
N ARG A 55 -20.39 3.80 -8.23
CA ARG A 55 -21.45 4.17 -9.18
C ARG A 55 -22.09 2.90 -9.73
N ILE A 56 -23.42 2.90 -9.82
CA ILE A 56 -24.19 1.80 -10.40
C ILE A 56 -24.85 2.30 -11.66
N ASP A 57 -24.43 1.76 -12.79
CA ASP A 57 -25.03 2.03 -14.09
C ASP A 57 -25.93 0.83 -14.47
N ALA A 58 -27.17 1.11 -14.87
CA ALA A 58 -28.11 0.06 -15.22
C ALA A 58 -27.61 -0.72 -16.45
N GLY A 59 -27.61 -2.05 -16.35
CA GLY A 59 -27.31 -2.90 -17.51
C GLY A 59 -28.49 -2.92 -18.49
N ASP A 60 -28.23 -3.45 -19.69
CA ASP A 60 -29.29 -3.76 -20.64
C ASP A 60 -30.32 -4.73 -20.03
N PRO A 61 -31.58 -4.75 -20.53
CA PRO A 61 -32.60 -5.68 -20.03
C PRO A 61 -32.11 -7.14 -19.99
N GLY A 62 -32.13 -7.74 -18.80
CA GLY A 62 -31.64 -9.11 -18.57
C GLY A 62 -30.14 -9.21 -18.25
N MET A 63 -29.40 -8.11 -18.33
CA MET A 63 -27.98 -8.03 -17.97
C MET A 63 -27.80 -7.49 -16.54
N ALA A 64 -26.68 -7.83 -15.93
CA ALA A 64 -26.31 -7.30 -14.62
C ALA A 64 -25.89 -5.82 -14.74
N ASN A 65 -26.16 -5.04 -13.69
CA ASN A 65 -25.67 -3.67 -13.59
C ASN A 65 -24.14 -3.61 -13.59
N THR A 66 -23.62 -2.51 -14.10
CA THR A 66 -22.21 -2.15 -13.99
C THR A 66 -21.98 -1.48 -12.65
N VAL A 67 -21.01 -1.97 -11.87
CA VAL A 67 -20.60 -1.34 -10.61
C VAL A 67 -19.17 -0.82 -10.77
N THR A 68 -19.01 0.50 -10.77
CA THR A 68 -17.72 1.20 -10.87
C THR A 68 -17.27 1.66 -9.48
N LEU A 69 -15.99 1.48 -9.15
CA LEU A 69 -15.42 2.02 -7.91
C LEU A 69 -15.29 3.54 -7.95
N LEU A 70 -15.56 4.18 -6.82
CA LEU A 70 -15.25 5.59 -6.57
C LEU A 70 -14.23 5.71 -5.43
N ASP A 71 -13.77 6.93 -5.21
CA ASP A 71 -12.84 7.33 -4.14
C ASP A 71 -13.27 6.80 -2.76
N ASP A 72 -12.30 6.32 -1.98
CA ASP A 72 -12.52 5.64 -0.71
C ASP A 72 -12.83 6.59 0.46
N MET A 73 -12.75 7.91 0.22
CA MET A 73 -13.20 8.93 1.17
C MET A 73 -14.69 9.28 0.99
N GLY A 74 -15.38 8.66 0.02
CA GLY A 74 -16.80 8.89 -0.24
C GLY A 74 -17.08 10.26 -0.86
N THR A 75 -16.11 10.82 -1.59
CA THR A 75 -16.23 12.12 -2.27
C THR A 75 -17.02 12.03 -3.57
N GLY A 76 -17.12 10.84 -4.15
CA GLY A 76 -17.72 10.59 -5.46
C GLY A 76 -16.77 10.77 -6.64
N GLU A 77 -15.52 11.11 -6.38
CA GLU A 77 -14.47 11.18 -7.40
C GLU A 77 -14.12 9.79 -7.95
N PRO A 78 -13.55 9.70 -9.17
CA PRO A 78 -13.09 8.43 -9.73
C PRO A 78 -12.06 7.74 -8.82
N TYR A 79 -12.17 6.41 -8.70
CA TYR A 79 -11.17 5.64 -7.99
C TYR A 79 -9.78 5.77 -8.63
N VAL A 80 -8.79 6.16 -7.83
CA VAL A 80 -7.38 6.16 -8.22
C VAL A 80 -6.69 5.00 -7.50
N ARG A 81 -6.08 4.09 -8.28
CA ARG A 81 -5.37 2.95 -7.71
C ARG A 81 -4.19 3.44 -6.85
N PRO A 82 -4.03 2.95 -5.60
CA PRO A 82 -2.89 3.28 -4.76
C PRO A 82 -1.65 2.50 -5.23
N ASP A 83 -1.02 2.98 -6.29
CA ASP A 83 0.19 2.38 -6.88
C ASP A 83 1.50 2.86 -6.21
N GLY A 84 1.39 3.77 -5.23
CA GLY A 84 2.49 4.36 -4.50
C GLY A 84 3.15 5.54 -5.23
N THR A 85 2.59 6.02 -6.34
CA THR A 85 3.07 7.22 -7.05
C THR A 85 2.33 8.49 -6.63
N THR A 86 1.07 8.35 -6.21
CA THR A 86 0.20 9.46 -5.83
C THR A 86 -0.57 9.14 -4.54
N GLY A 87 -0.89 10.17 -3.76
CA GLY A 87 -1.71 10.07 -2.55
C GLY A 87 -0.97 9.65 -1.27
N SER A 88 -1.73 9.21 -0.27
CA SER A 88 -1.27 8.91 1.10
C SER A 88 -0.94 7.43 1.33
N PHE A 89 -0.97 6.60 0.29
CA PHE A 89 -0.78 5.16 0.38
C PHE A 89 0.65 4.75 0.05
N PHE A 90 1.18 3.78 0.79
CA PHE A 90 2.44 3.11 0.48
C PHE A 90 2.20 1.62 0.24
N ARG A 91 3.06 1.01 -0.58
CA ARG A 91 2.95 -0.42 -0.90
C ARG A 91 3.78 -1.24 0.06
N VAL A 92 3.13 -2.26 0.63
CA VAL A 92 3.79 -3.26 1.46
C VAL A 92 4.28 -4.40 0.55
N PRO A 93 5.56 -4.79 0.62
CA PRO A 93 6.08 -5.92 -0.16
C PRO A 93 5.43 -7.23 0.26
N GLU A 94 5.15 -8.07 -0.72
CA GLU A 94 4.54 -9.38 -0.52
C GLU A 94 5.37 -10.27 0.41
N GLN A 95 6.70 -10.11 0.36
CA GLN A 95 7.67 -10.83 1.20
C GLN A 95 7.35 -10.68 2.69
N LEU A 96 6.78 -9.55 3.13
CA LEU A 96 6.36 -9.38 4.52
C LEU A 96 5.37 -10.49 4.96
N TRP A 97 4.46 -10.86 4.06
CA TRP A 97 3.40 -11.84 4.28
C TRP A 97 3.85 -13.27 3.99
N THR A 98 4.58 -13.48 2.89
CA THR A 98 4.88 -14.83 2.38
C THR A 98 6.03 -15.52 3.10
N THR A 99 6.95 -14.79 3.72
CA THR A 99 8.08 -15.39 4.46
C THR A 99 7.78 -15.61 5.95
N GLY A 100 6.55 -15.30 6.39
CA GLY A 100 6.18 -15.31 7.81
C GLY A 100 6.86 -14.23 8.64
N THR A 101 7.52 -13.24 8.00
CA THR A 101 8.22 -12.16 8.71
C THR A 101 7.25 -11.36 9.57
N ILE A 102 6.05 -11.04 9.06
CA ILE A 102 5.08 -10.26 9.83
C ILE A 102 4.73 -10.87 11.19
N GLY A 103 4.62 -12.19 11.26
CA GLY A 103 4.30 -12.90 12.51
C GLY A 103 5.45 -12.92 13.52
N LYS A 104 6.67 -12.59 13.09
CA LYS A 104 7.86 -12.50 13.94
C LYS A 104 8.11 -11.07 14.43
N LEU A 105 7.55 -10.07 13.76
CA LEU A 105 7.72 -8.67 14.16
C LEU A 105 6.90 -8.35 15.41
N SER A 106 7.57 -7.72 16.38
CA SER A 106 6.87 -7.11 17.51
C SER A 106 6.01 -5.92 17.05
N GLY A 107 5.03 -5.51 17.85
CA GLY A 107 4.24 -4.29 17.57
C GLY A 107 5.11 -3.05 17.30
N PRO A 108 6.13 -2.75 18.13
CA PRO A 108 7.09 -1.68 17.85
C PRO A 108 7.84 -1.84 16.52
N ALA A 109 8.25 -3.06 16.16
CA ALA A 109 8.95 -3.32 14.92
C ALA A 109 8.04 -3.07 13.71
N LEU A 110 6.80 -3.56 13.76
CA LEU A 110 5.82 -3.34 12.71
C LEU A 110 5.51 -1.85 12.55
N ALA A 111 5.32 -1.10 13.65
CA ALA A 111 5.09 0.33 13.59
C ALA A 111 6.26 1.07 12.92
N MET A 112 7.50 0.79 13.33
CA MET A 112 8.69 1.41 12.71
C MET A 112 8.84 1.03 11.24
N TYR A 113 8.49 -0.21 10.86
CA TYR A 113 8.51 -0.65 9.47
C TYR A 113 7.51 0.13 8.61
N LEU A 114 6.27 0.28 9.07
CA LEU A 114 5.25 1.07 8.36
C LEU A 114 5.67 2.53 8.23
N MET A 115 6.30 3.11 9.26
CA MET A 115 6.86 4.46 9.17
C MET A 115 7.98 4.55 8.14
N MET A 116 8.86 3.56 8.06
CA MET A 116 9.91 3.52 7.05
C MET A 116 9.32 3.40 5.63
N LEU A 117 8.27 2.60 5.42
CA LEU A 117 7.58 2.54 4.14
C LEU A 117 6.92 3.88 3.78
N TYR A 118 6.34 4.59 4.75
CA TYR A 118 5.77 5.92 4.55
C TYR A 118 6.83 6.96 4.14
N TYR A 119 8.02 6.94 4.77
CA TYR A 119 9.12 7.84 4.44
C TYR A 119 10.00 7.35 3.28
N TYR A 120 9.76 6.15 2.77
CA TYR A 120 10.52 5.60 1.65
C TYR A 120 10.25 6.41 0.39
N ARG A 121 11.25 7.18 -0.03
CA ARG A 121 11.21 7.95 -1.28
C ARG A 121 12.12 7.28 -2.28
N ARG A 122 11.54 6.64 -3.29
CA ARG A 122 12.35 6.18 -4.43
C ARG A 122 12.84 7.42 -5.20
N PRO A 123 14.15 7.54 -5.50
CA PRO A 123 14.63 8.59 -6.38
C PRO A 123 13.95 8.44 -7.73
N GLU A 124 13.42 9.53 -8.27
CA GLU A 124 12.82 9.57 -9.60
C GLU A 124 13.94 9.54 -10.64
N ALA A 125 14.48 8.35 -10.95
CA ALA A 125 15.38 8.14 -12.08
C ALA A 125 15.58 6.66 -12.41
N ALA A 126 15.02 6.21 -13.53
CA ALA A 126 15.79 5.58 -14.62
C ALA A 126 14.83 5.37 -15.82
N ASP A 127 15.22 5.97 -16.94
CA ASP A 127 14.77 5.73 -18.31
C ASP A 127 13.89 4.46 -18.51
N PRO A 128 12.69 4.56 -19.12
CA PRO A 128 11.86 3.39 -19.47
C PRO A 128 12.59 2.35 -20.33
N SER A 129 13.78 2.64 -20.86
CA SER A 129 14.67 1.68 -21.52
C SER A 129 15.24 0.57 -20.61
N GLY A 130 15.10 0.67 -19.28
CA GLY A 130 15.51 -0.39 -18.34
C GLY A 130 17.03 -0.63 -18.26
N ARG A 131 17.85 0.28 -18.82
CA ARG A 131 19.30 0.12 -18.93
C ARG A 131 20.10 0.70 -17.78
N GLN A 132 19.47 1.45 -16.87
CA GLN A 132 20.17 2.09 -15.76
C GLN A 132 19.75 1.51 -14.41
N ARG A 133 20.75 1.17 -13.58
CA ARG A 133 20.59 0.71 -12.21
C ARG A 133 19.84 1.80 -11.43
N ILE A 134 18.61 1.50 -10.99
CA ILE A 134 17.84 2.40 -10.13
C ILE A 134 18.70 2.68 -8.89
N PRO A 135 19.02 3.96 -8.59
CA PRO A 135 19.82 4.29 -7.42
C PRO A 135 19.08 3.83 -6.15
N PRO A 136 19.80 3.37 -5.12
CA PRO A 136 19.17 2.97 -3.86
C PRO A 136 18.42 4.16 -3.26
N ALA A 137 17.30 3.89 -2.59
CA ALA A 137 16.57 4.93 -1.87
C ALA A 137 17.46 5.56 -0.79
N PRO A 138 17.36 6.89 -0.56
CA PRO A 138 18.11 7.52 0.51
C PRO A 138 17.69 6.91 1.85
N PRO A 139 18.63 6.73 2.78
CA PRO A 139 18.32 6.18 4.10
C PRO A 139 17.38 7.11 4.86
N VAL A 140 16.46 6.50 5.62
CA VAL A 140 15.52 7.21 6.48
C VAL A 140 16.20 7.46 7.83
N TRP A 141 15.99 8.64 8.39
CA TRP A 141 16.42 8.95 9.76
C TRP A 141 15.28 9.61 10.51
N PHE A 142 15.13 9.26 11.79
CA PHE A 142 14.13 9.84 12.66
C PHE A 142 14.80 10.78 13.67
N ALA A 143 14.35 12.04 13.72
CA ALA A 143 14.84 12.98 14.72
C ALA A 143 14.47 12.50 16.12
N THR A 144 15.45 12.35 17.01
CA THR A 144 15.19 11.95 18.39
C THR A 144 14.29 12.94 19.12
N LYS A 145 14.62 14.23 19.01
CA LYS A 145 13.83 15.31 19.60
C LYS A 145 12.56 15.53 18.77
N GLY A 146 11.40 15.49 19.42
CA GLY A 146 10.12 15.72 18.75
C GLY A 146 9.56 14.49 18.01
N PHE A 147 10.19 13.31 18.16
CA PHE A 147 9.67 12.05 17.59
C PHE A 147 8.25 11.75 18.06
N ARG A 148 8.01 11.86 19.37
CA ARG A 148 6.69 11.64 19.97
C ARG A 148 5.64 12.61 19.45
N ASP A 149 6.02 13.87 19.31
CA ASP A 149 5.09 14.92 18.85
C ASP A 149 4.75 14.74 17.37
N SER A 150 5.70 14.21 16.57
CA SER A 150 5.54 14.03 15.12
C SER A 150 4.85 12.70 14.75
N HIS A 151 4.98 11.66 15.57
CA HIS A 151 4.54 10.30 15.21
C HIS A 151 3.67 9.61 16.28
N GLY A 152 3.48 10.24 17.45
CA GLY A 152 2.66 9.69 18.54
C GLY A 152 3.28 8.50 19.30
N LEU A 153 4.49 8.08 18.93
CA LEU A 153 5.19 6.94 19.54
C LEU A 153 6.26 7.39 20.55
N SER A 154 6.47 6.61 21.60
CA SER A 154 7.53 6.89 22.57
C SER A 154 8.92 6.64 21.98
N GLU A 155 9.94 7.24 22.58
CA GLU A 155 11.32 6.96 22.20
C GLU A 155 11.70 5.49 22.46
N ASP A 156 11.18 4.88 23.52
CA ASP A 156 11.40 3.47 23.81
C ASP A 156 10.80 2.57 22.73
N THR A 157 9.58 2.87 22.25
CA THR A 157 8.96 2.16 21.13
C THR A 157 9.81 2.28 19.87
N ARG A 158 10.34 3.48 19.58
CA ARG A 158 11.24 3.70 18.44
C ARG A 158 12.49 2.84 18.53
N LEU A 159 13.18 2.89 19.66
CA LEU A 159 14.45 2.17 19.86
C LEU A 159 14.24 0.65 19.86
N ALA A 160 13.17 0.16 20.51
CA ALA A 160 12.83 -1.26 20.50
C ALA A 160 12.45 -1.73 19.09
N GLY A 161 11.69 -0.93 18.34
CA GLY A 161 11.30 -1.23 16.96
C GLY A 161 12.49 -1.29 16.01
N ILE A 162 13.39 -0.31 16.06
CA ILE A 162 14.61 -0.30 15.22
C ILE A 162 15.47 -1.53 15.49
N ARG A 163 15.74 -1.86 16.76
CA ARG A 163 16.54 -3.04 17.13
C ARG A 163 15.91 -4.33 16.62
N ALA A 164 14.61 -4.50 16.84
CA ALA A 164 13.90 -5.71 16.40
C ALA A 164 13.87 -5.85 14.87
N LEU A 165 13.81 -4.74 14.12
CA LEU A 165 13.90 -4.77 12.66
C LEU A 165 15.31 -5.12 12.16
N GLU A 166 16.34 -4.59 12.81
CA GLU A 166 17.75 -4.92 12.53
C GLU A 166 18.03 -6.40 12.82
N GLU A 167 17.61 -6.90 13.98
CA GLU A 167 17.73 -8.32 14.36
C GLU A 167 17.00 -9.27 13.39
N ALA A 168 15.85 -8.83 12.85
CA ALA A 168 15.11 -9.57 11.84
C ALA A 168 15.71 -9.46 10.42
N GLY A 169 16.76 -8.66 10.23
CA GLY A 169 17.36 -8.37 8.93
C GLY A 169 16.39 -7.69 7.96
N VAL A 170 15.45 -6.90 8.50
CA VAL A 170 14.50 -6.10 7.71
C VAL A 170 15.15 -4.79 7.27
N ILE A 171 16.04 -4.27 8.10
CA ILE A 171 16.75 -3.02 7.89
C ILE A 171 18.23 -3.18 8.19
N ASP A 172 19.02 -2.32 7.57
CA ASP A 172 20.41 -2.06 7.91
C ASP A 172 20.51 -0.70 8.64
N VAL A 173 21.32 -0.62 9.69
CA VAL A 173 21.48 0.58 10.52
C VAL A 173 22.93 1.09 10.43
N ASP A 174 23.10 2.27 9.85
CA ASP A 174 24.38 2.98 9.83
C ASP A 174 24.37 4.14 10.83
N VAL A 175 25.45 4.30 11.60
CA VAL A 175 25.58 5.42 12.55
C VAL A 175 26.58 6.43 12.01
N ILE A 176 26.08 7.60 11.62
CA ILE A 176 26.93 8.71 11.20
C ILE A 176 27.02 9.79 12.27
N SER A 177 28.20 10.41 12.39
CA SER A 177 28.39 11.61 13.21
C SER A 177 28.27 12.83 12.32
N VAL A 178 27.14 13.53 12.42
CA VAL A 178 26.92 14.77 11.67
C VAL A 178 27.50 15.93 12.48
N ASP A 179 28.47 16.61 11.90
CA ASP A 179 28.89 17.95 12.33
C ASP A 179 27.91 18.95 11.69
N SER A 180 27.21 19.74 12.52
CA SER A 180 26.15 20.63 12.02
C SER A 180 26.68 21.86 11.29
N SER A 181 27.99 22.11 11.24
CA SER A 181 28.50 23.39 10.72
C SER A 181 29.94 23.43 10.18
N GLY A 182 30.76 22.38 10.36
CA GLY A 182 32.13 22.35 9.83
C GLY A 182 33.11 23.29 10.54
N ALA A 183 32.71 23.93 11.64
CA ALA A 183 33.58 24.69 12.53
C ALA A 183 34.01 23.82 13.72
N THR A 184 35.30 23.85 14.04
CA THR A 184 35.89 23.14 15.18
C THR A 184 35.27 23.63 16.50
N GLY A 185 34.47 22.79 17.17
CA GLY A 185 33.98 23.06 18.54
C GLY A 185 32.52 22.76 18.83
N HIS A 186 31.70 22.35 17.84
CA HIS A 186 30.28 22.08 18.08
C HIS A 186 29.97 20.61 18.44
N ARG A 187 28.87 20.42 19.17
CA ARG A 187 28.39 19.10 19.63
C ARG A 187 28.05 18.23 18.42
N ARG A 188 28.80 17.14 18.23
CA ARG A 188 28.52 16.13 17.20
C ARG A 188 27.26 15.37 17.58
N PHE A 189 26.31 15.29 16.67
CA PHE A 189 25.08 14.50 16.87
C PHE A 189 25.21 13.19 16.10
N ARG A 190 25.03 12.08 16.82
CA ARG A 190 24.92 10.75 16.20
C ARG A 190 23.55 10.62 15.58
N ARG A 191 23.49 10.23 14.30
CA ARG A 191 22.25 9.90 13.60
C ARG A 191 22.30 8.45 13.16
N GLN A 192 21.20 7.74 13.39
CA GLN A 192 20.96 6.42 12.82
C GLN A 192 20.31 6.61 11.45
N LEU A 193 21.00 6.15 10.41
CA LEU A 193 20.51 6.02 9.06
C LEU A 193 19.97 4.61 8.90
N LEU A 194 18.70 4.50 8.51
CA LEU A 194 17.97 3.25 8.41
C LEU A 194 17.70 2.98 6.94
N THR A 195 18.16 1.84 6.45
CA THR A 195 17.97 1.41 5.07
C THR A 195 17.13 0.13 5.06
N LEU A 196 16.06 0.09 4.26
CA LEU A 196 15.32 -1.15 4.06
C LEU A 196 16.20 -2.13 3.27
N THR A 197 16.28 -3.38 3.71
CA THR A 197 16.90 -4.43 2.90
C THR A 197 16.07 -4.65 1.62
N PRO A 198 16.68 -4.92 0.44
CA PRO A 198 15.96 -4.93 -0.85
C PRO A 198 14.69 -5.78 -0.92
N ARG A 199 14.64 -6.89 -0.18
CA ARG A 199 13.46 -7.79 -0.11
C ARG A 199 12.25 -7.18 0.60
N PHE A 200 12.46 -6.11 1.38
CA PHE A 200 11.44 -5.43 2.17
C PHE A 200 11.20 -3.98 1.72
N GLU A 201 11.78 -3.59 0.59
CA GLU A 201 11.46 -2.33 -0.07
C GLU A 201 10.08 -2.39 -0.74
N PRO A 202 9.35 -1.26 -0.85
CA PRO A 202 8.13 -1.19 -1.64
C PRO A 202 8.37 -1.68 -3.08
N PRO A 203 7.46 -2.51 -3.64
CA PRO A 203 7.58 -2.93 -5.03
C PRO A 203 7.58 -1.73 -5.99
N LEU A 204 8.15 -1.90 -7.19
CA LEU A 204 8.02 -0.91 -8.25
C LEU A 204 6.53 -0.58 -8.50
N PRO A 205 6.17 0.70 -8.68
CA PRO A 205 4.88 1.06 -9.27
C PRO A 205 4.74 0.25 -10.56
N SER A 206 3.86 -0.74 -10.55
CA SER A 206 3.66 -1.57 -11.73
C SER A 206 2.57 -0.91 -12.54
N THR A 207 2.83 -0.70 -13.84
CA THR A 207 1.77 -0.76 -14.85
C THR A 207 0.97 -2.03 -14.56
N ALA A 208 -0.35 -1.92 -14.53
CA ALA A 208 -1.30 -2.89 -13.96
C ALA A 208 -0.86 -4.37 -14.07
N PRO A 209 -1.10 -5.22 -13.03
CA PRO A 209 -0.79 -6.63 -13.11
C PRO A 209 -1.64 -7.31 -14.20
N GLY A 210 -1.10 -7.43 -15.42
CA GLY A 210 -1.86 -7.94 -16.56
C GLY A 210 -1.27 -7.76 -17.98
N SER A 211 -0.20 -6.98 -18.17
CA SER A 211 0.47 -6.93 -19.49
C SER A 211 1.31 -8.19 -19.70
N ARG A 212 0.66 -9.33 -19.99
CA ARG A 212 1.34 -10.42 -20.69
C ARG A 212 1.94 -9.83 -21.95
N ILE A 213 3.25 -9.97 -22.09
CA ILE A 213 3.98 -9.75 -23.35
C ILE A 213 3.27 -10.62 -24.39
N THR A 214 2.44 -10.01 -25.24
CA THR A 214 2.00 -10.64 -26.48
C THR A 214 3.24 -10.72 -27.35
N LEU A 215 3.91 -11.88 -27.34
CA LEU A 215 4.89 -12.20 -28.36
C LEU A 215 4.14 -12.18 -29.69
N LEU A 216 4.39 -11.15 -30.50
CA LEU A 216 3.97 -11.12 -31.89
C LEU A 216 4.60 -12.33 -32.61
N PRO A 217 3.83 -13.11 -33.38
CA PRO A 217 4.41 -14.15 -34.20
C PRO A 217 5.26 -13.50 -35.29
N THR A 218 6.55 -13.84 -35.31
CA THR A 218 7.43 -13.55 -36.45
C THR A 218 6.87 -14.28 -37.67
N SER A 219 6.57 -13.51 -38.72
CA SER A 219 6.23 -14.02 -40.05
C SER A 219 7.46 -14.57 -40.77
#